data_AF-A0A386HSW0-F1
#
_entry.id   AF-A0A386HSW0-F1
#
_cell.length_a   1.000
_cell.length_b   1.000
_cell.length_c   1.000
_cell.angle_alpha   90.00
_cell.angle_beta   90.00
_cell.angle_gamma   90.00
#
_symmetry.space_group_name_H-M   'P 1'
#
loop_
_entity.id
_entity.type
_entity.pdbx_description
1 polymer ?
#
loop_
_entity_poly.entity_id
_entity_poly.type
_entity_poly.pdbx_seq_one_letter_code
_entity_poly.pdbx_strand_id
1 'polypeptide(L)'
;MKHILDNVTWNALNTGNRDLSLGNENVRFFHKEVSPFAGMPKITNENFNTLHAYCKATRRFNLFIGKEIIIPDDWKIIRKSNIWQMVCNREIGKFSPQNTIQPLTQNHVEEMVTLTQQTHPGPFEKETILFGHYEGIFEHNKLTHIAG
;
A
#
# COMPACT_ATOMS: atom_id res chain seq x y z
N MET A 1 20.68 -9.81 11.01
CA MET A 1 20.09 -8.47 11.23
C MET A 1 18.71 -8.44 10.60
N LYS A 2 17.72 -7.80 11.24
CA LYS A 2 16.37 -7.67 10.67
C LYS A 2 16.44 -6.69 9.50
N HIS A 3 16.04 -7.12 8.32
CA HIS A 3 16.07 -6.28 7.13
C HIS A 3 14.89 -5.29 7.16
N ILE A 4 15.03 -4.09 6.59
CA ILE A 4 13.95 -3.08 6.58
C ILE A 4 12.68 -3.60 5.87
N LEU A 5 12.85 -4.51 4.90
CA LEU A 5 11.73 -5.11 4.18
C LEU A 5 10.99 -6.21 4.98
N ASP A 6 11.53 -6.69 6.11
CA ASP A 6 10.86 -7.68 6.98
C ASP A 6 9.60 -7.10 7.66
N ASN A 7 9.53 -5.77 7.75
CA ASN A 7 8.37 -5.04 8.25
C ASN A 7 8.11 -3.81 7.37
N VAL A 8 7.95 -4.07 6.07
CA VAL A 8 7.90 -3.03 5.02
C VAL A 8 6.86 -1.93 5.31
N THR A 9 5.65 -2.30 5.73
CA THR A 9 4.59 -1.32 5.99
C THR A 9 4.93 -0.42 7.18
N TRP A 10 5.37 -0.99 8.31
CA TRP A 10 5.79 -0.21 9.47
C TRP A 10 6.94 0.74 9.11
N ASN A 11 7.96 0.25 8.43
CA ASN A 11 9.13 1.05 8.13
C ASN A 11 8.81 2.16 7.12
N ALA A 12 7.98 1.91 6.11
CA ALA A 12 7.52 2.93 5.17
C ALA A 12 6.74 4.06 5.89
N LEU A 13 5.80 3.68 6.77
CA LEU A 13 4.99 4.62 7.57
C LEU A 13 5.81 5.47 8.56
N ASN A 14 7.02 5.05 8.92
CA ASN A 14 7.93 5.80 9.78
C ASN A 14 9.00 6.59 9.00
N THR A 15 9.10 6.40 7.69
CA THR A 15 10.18 6.99 6.85
C THR A 15 9.60 7.76 5.68
N GLY A 16 9.75 7.27 4.43
CA GLY A 16 9.35 7.97 3.21
C GLY A 16 7.87 8.33 3.15
N ASN A 17 7.01 7.55 3.81
CA ASN A 17 5.56 7.77 3.81
C ASN A 17 5.05 8.33 5.15
N ARG A 18 5.92 8.93 5.96
CA ARG A 18 5.57 9.47 7.28
C ARG A 18 4.45 10.52 7.20
N ASP A 19 4.46 11.34 6.17
CA ASP A 19 3.48 12.42 5.99
C ASP A 19 2.07 11.90 5.63
N LEU A 20 1.98 10.65 5.15
CA LEU A 20 0.73 9.92 4.90
C LEU A 20 0.33 9.01 6.08
N SER A 21 1.18 8.92 7.11
CA SER A 21 0.98 8.03 8.26
C SER A 21 0.10 8.67 9.32
N LEU A 22 -0.89 7.91 9.76
CA LEU A 22 -1.66 8.15 10.97
C LEU A 22 -1.27 7.14 12.06
N GLY A 23 -1.82 7.32 13.26
CA GLY A 23 -1.59 6.45 14.41
C GLY A 23 -0.53 6.98 15.38
N ASN A 24 0.16 6.07 16.06
CA ASN A 24 1.09 6.36 17.15
C ASN A 24 2.34 5.45 17.08
N GLU A 25 3.15 5.42 18.13
CA GLU A 25 4.38 4.65 18.24
C GLU A 25 4.20 3.12 18.27
N ASN A 26 2.98 2.64 18.52
CA ASN A 26 2.66 1.22 18.59
C ASN A 26 1.96 0.70 17.34
N VAL A 27 1.23 1.58 16.65
CA VAL A 27 0.49 1.25 15.43
C VAL A 27 0.48 2.44 14.51
N ARG A 28 0.85 2.22 13.25
CA ARG A 28 0.70 3.20 12.17
C ARG A 28 -0.12 2.63 11.03
N PHE A 29 -0.82 3.50 10.32
CA PHE A 29 -1.64 3.12 9.17
C PHE A 29 -1.87 4.31 8.24
N PHE A 30 -2.27 4.05 7.00
CA PHE A 30 -2.65 5.10 6.06
C PHE A 30 -4.10 5.55 6.23
N HIS A 31 -4.45 6.77 5.82
CA HIS A 31 -5.85 7.15 5.66
C HIS A 31 -6.58 6.16 4.73
N LYS A 32 -7.88 5.91 4.96
CA LYS A 32 -8.64 4.88 4.22
C LYS A 32 -8.72 5.15 2.71
N GLU A 33 -8.63 6.42 2.31
CA GLU A 33 -8.67 6.82 0.90
C GLU A 33 -7.27 6.78 0.26
N VAL A 34 -6.21 6.60 1.04
CA VAL A 34 -4.85 6.38 0.56
C VAL A 34 -4.56 4.90 0.42
N SER A 35 -4.77 4.12 1.49
CA SER A 35 -4.45 2.69 1.50
C SER A 35 -5.03 1.95 2.71
N PRO A 36 -5.38 0.66 2.60
CA PRO A 36 -5.78 -0.16 3.75
C PRO A 36 -4.59 -0.70 4.57
N PHE A 37 -3.33 -0.37 4.24
CA PHE A 37 -2.19 -0.96 4.95
C PHE A 37 -1.98 -0.37 6.36
N ALA A 38 -1.63 -1.25 7.31
CA ALA A 38 -1.19 -0.89 8.65
C ALA A 38 0.09 -1.66 9.04
N GLY A 39 0.86 -1.07 9.94
CA GLY A 39 2.11 -1.63 10.45
C GLY A 39 2.23 -1.47 11.95
N MET A 40 2.93 -2.41 12.58
CA MET A 40 3.22 -2.42 14.01
C MET A 40 4.69 -2.81 14.21
N PRO A 41 5.41 -2.25 15.19
CA PRO A 41 6.80 -2.61 15.43
C PRO A 41 6.93 -4.04 15.96
N LYS A 42 5.90 -4.50 16.70
CA LYS A 42 5.75 -5.84 17.25
C LYS A 42 4.33 -6.34 17.02
N ILE A 43 4.19 -7.63 16.78
CA ILE A 43 2.88 -8.29 16.72
C ILE A 43 2.53 -8.76 18.14
N THR A 44 1.68 -8.02 18.83
CA THR A 44 1.18 -8.31 20.18
C THR A 44 -0.31 -8.01 20.27
N ASN A 45 -1.01 -8.62 21.23
CA ASN A 45 -2.43 -8.36 21.46
C ASN A 45 -2.69 -6.88 21.79
N GLU A 46 -1.80 -6.24 22.55
CA GLU A 46 -1.87 -4.81 22.88
C GLU A 46 -1.85 -3.92 21.62
N ASN A 47 -0.98 -4.24 20.67
CA ASN A 47 -0.89 -3.49 19.41
C ASN A 47 -2.11 -3.76 18.51
N PHE A 48 -2.63 -4.99 18.50
CA PHE A 48 -3.90 -5.28 17.83
C PHE A 48 -5.08 -4.54 18.45
N ASN A 49 -5.15 -4.44 19.78
CA ASN A 49 -6.19 -3.67 20.48
C ASN A 49 -6.08 -2.18 20.17
N THR A 50 -4.85 -1.66 20.13
CA THR A 50 -4.57 -0.28 19.72
C THR A 50 -5.02 -0.04 18.28
N LEU A 51 -4.72 -0.94 17.34
CA LEU A 51 -5.18 -0.84 15.95
C LEU A 51 -6.71 -0.93 15.86
N HIS A 52 -7.34 -1.75 16.70
CA HIS A 52 -8.78 -1.96 16.73
C HIS A 52 -9.51 -0.68 17.14
N ALA A 53 -8.95 0.11 18.06
CA ALA A 53 -9.49 1.42 18.43
C ALA A 53 -9.56 2.42 17.26
N TYR A 54 -8.75 2.24 16.21
CA TYR A 54 -8.81 3.04 14.97
C TYR A 54 -9.68 2.40 13.87
N CYS A 55 -10.23 1.21 14.13
CA CYS A 55 -11.07 0.47 13.21
C CYS A 55 -12.54 0.80 13.47
N LYS A 56 -13.12 1.70 12.64
CA LYS A 56 -14.59 1.81 12.57
C LYS A 56 -15.14 0.54 11.91
N ALA A 57 -16.40 0.18 12.19
CA ALA A 57 -17.04 -1.06 11.72
C ALA A 57 -16.97 -1.31 10.19
N THR A 58 -16.76 -0.27 9.38
CA THR A 58 -16.67 -0.35 7.92
C THR A 58 -15.23 -0.38 7.39
N ARG A 59 -14.23 -0.46 8.26
CA ARG A 59 -12.82 -0.37 7.88
C ARG A 59 -12.16 -1.75 7.97
N ARG A 60 -11.26 -2.02 7.04
CA ARG A 60 -10.37 -3.19 7.07
C ARG A 60 -8.91 -2.73 7.00
N PHE A 61 -8.02 -3.55 7.54
CA PHE A 61 -6.58 -3.35 7.44
C PHE A 61 -5.90 -4.55 6.79
N ASN A 62 -4.90 -4.26 5.95
CA ASN A 62 -3.99 -5.24 5.41
C ASN A 62 -2.67 -5.17 6.18
N LEU A 63 -2.18 -6.31 6.64
CA LEU A 63 -0.91 -6.44 7.35
C LEU A 63 0.03 -7.36 6.57
N PHE A 64 1.29 -6.97 6.42
CA PHE A 64 2.35 -7.87 5.98
C PHE A 64 3.10 -8.40 7.20
N ILE A 65 3.10 -9.72 7.36
CA ILE A 65 3.66 -10.39 8.53
C ILE A 65 4.52 -11.54 8.03
N GLY A 66 5.84 -11.45 8.26
CA GLY A 66 6.83 -12.42 7.78
C GLY A 66 6.86 -13.75 8.54
N LYS A 67 5.89 -14.01 9.41
CA LYS A 67 5.79 -15.26 10.18
C LYS A 67 4.33 -15.58 10.48
N GLU A 68 4.06 -16.84 10.77
CA GLU A 68 2.74 -17.24 11.27
C GLU A 68 2.48 -16.64 12.66
N ILE A 69 1.24 -16.19 12.85
CA ILE A 69 0.76 -15.57 14.09
C ILE A 69 -0.66 -16.02 14.37
N ILE A 70 -1.06 -15.91 15.64
CA ILE A 70 -2.45 -16.01 16.05
C ILE A 70 -3.03 -14.59 16.03
N ILE A 71 -4.16 -14.41 15.33
CA ILE A 71 -4.90 -13.15 15.30
C ILE A 71 -5.89 -13.16 16.48
N PRO A 72 -5.99 -12.06 17.27
CA PRO A 72 -6.95 -11.99 18.37
C PRO A 72 -8.41 -12.12 17.91
N ASP A 73 -9.27 -12.68 18.75
CA ASP A 73 -10.67 -12.99 18.43
C ASP A 73 -11.52 -11.76 18.08
N ASP A 74 -11.12 -10.56 18.53
CA ASP A 74 -11.75 -9.29 18.17
C ASP A 74 -11.59 -8.94 16.68
N TRP A 75 -10.76 -9.68 15.94
CA TRP A 75 -10.51 -9.47 14.52
C TRP A 75 -11.03 -10.63 13.67
N LYS A 76 -11.73 -10.29 12.59
CA LYS A 76 -12.10 -11.23 11.54
C LYS A 76 -11.05 -11.24 10.42
N ILE A 77 -10.45 -12.40 10.15
CA ILE A 77 -9.60 -12.58 8.97
C ILE A 77 -10.50 -12.66 7.72
N ILE A 78 -10.43 -11.64 6.88
CA ILE A 78 -11.18 -11.60 5.61
C ILE A 78 -10.45 -12.39 4.52
N ARG A 79 -9.11 -12.29 4.48
CA ARG A 79 -8.24 -12.96 3.50
C ARG A 79 -6.85 -13.17 4.12
N LYS A 80 -6.27 -14.36 3.88
CA LYS A 80 -4.87 -14.70 4.18
C LYS A 80 -4.27 -15.34 2.94
N SER A 81 -3.09 -14.90 2.53
CA SER A 81 -2.37 -15.46 1.39
C SER A 81 -0.87 -15.25 1.55
N ASN A 82 -0.07 -16.20 1.07
CA ASN A 82 1.37 -16.05 0.99
C ASN A 82 1.73 -15.14 -0.18
N ILE A 83 2.77 -14.32 0.00
CA ILE A 83 3.32 -13.43 -1.02
C ILE A 83 4.82 -13.66 -1.14
N TRP A 84 5.36 -13.43 -2.32
CA TRP A 84 6.79 -13.44 -2.56
C TRP A 84 7.32 -12.02 -2.52
N GLN A 85 8.26 -11.74 -1.60
CA GLN A 85 9.00 -10.48 -1.60
C GLN A 85 10.22 -10.62 -2.51
N MET A 86 10.28 -9.81 -3.55
CA MET A 86 11.36 -9.81 -4.54
C MET A 86 12.11 -8.48 -4.49
N VAL A 87 13.43 -8.51 -4.71
CA VAL A 87 14.28 -7.32 -4.75
C VAL A 87 15.13 -7.35 -6.02
N CYS A 88 15.12 -6.26 -6.78
CA CYS A 88 16.01 -6.08 -7.94
C CYS A 88 17.25 -5.30 -7.50
N ASN A 89 18.32 -6.02 -7.13
CA ASN A 89 19.56 -5.41 -6.61
C ASN A 89 20.55 -4.96 -7.70
N ARG A 90 20.20 -5.14 -8.98
CA ARG A 90 21.06 -4.71 -10.08
C ARG A 90 20.70 -3.30 -10.51
N GLU A 91 21.69 -2.56 -10.97
CA GLU A 91 21.44 -1.32 -11.69
C GLU A 91 20.64 -1.61 -12.96
N ILE A 92 19.55 -0.88 -13.12
CA ILE A 92 18.81 -0.85 -14.37
C ILE A 92 19.49 0.22 -15.22
N GLY A 93 20.00 -0.19 -16.38
CA GLY A 93 20.64 0.73 -17.32
C GLY A 93 19.67 1.86 -17.73
N LYS A 94 20.21 2.92 -18.35
CA LYS A 94 19.40 4.04 -18.81
C LYS A 94 18.27 3.55 -19.70
N PHE A 95 17.05 3.80 -19.26
CA PHE A 95 15.84 3.60 -20.04
C PHE A 95 15.46 4.93 -20.69
N SER A 96 15.23 4.92 -22.00
CA SER A 96 14.62 6.04 -22.70
C SER A 96 13.13 5.76 -22.76
N PRO A 97 12.28 6.49 -22.01
CA PRO A 97 10.83 6.30 -22.09
C PRO A 97 10.39 6.46 -23.54
N GLN A 98 9.58 5.52 -24.01
CA GLN A 98 8.82 5.75 -25.23
C GLN A 98 7.89 6.95 -24.99
N ASN A 99 7.63 7.77 -26.01
CA ASN A 99 6.73 8.94 -25.92
C ASN A 99 5.30 8.61 -25.43
N THR A 100 4.99 7.33 -25.26
CA THR A 100 3.71 6.79 -24.79
C THR A 100 3.58 6.75 -23.28
N ILE A 101 4.69 6.79 -22.51
CA ILE A 101 4.67 6.74 -21.04
C ILE A 101 4.65 8.17 -20.51
N GLN A 102 3.67 8.48 -19.67
CA GLN A 102 3.46 9.83 -19.13
C GLN A 102 3.19 9.79 -17.61
N PRO A 103 3.71 10.77 -16.85
CA PRO A 103 3.47 10.84 -15.43
C PRO A 103 2.00 11.15 -15.14
N LEU A 104 1.41 10.39 -14.20
CA LEU A 104 0.04 10.57 -13.76
C LEU A 104 -0.02 11.53 -12.58
N THR A 105 -0.82 12.57 -12.75
CA THR A 105 -1.15 13.56 -11.70
C THR A 105 -2.56 13.37 -11.15
N GLN A 106 -2.93 14.14 -10.13
CA GLN A 106 -4.27 14.14 -9.51
C GLN A 106 -5.42 14.32 -10.51
N ASN A 107 -5.17 14.96 -11.66
CA ASN A 107 -6.15 15.12 -12.72
C ASN A 107 -6.59 13.80 -13.36
N HIS A 108 -5.82 12.71 -13.21
CA HIS A 108 -6.13 11.40 -13.79
C HIS A 108 -6.79 10.43 -12.80
N VAL A 109 -7.05 10.84 -11.55
CA VAL A 109 -7.54 9.93 -10.48
C VAL A 109 -8.80 9.16 -10.89
N GLU A 110 -9.74 9.81 -11.57
CA GLU A 110 -10.98 9.15 -12.02
C GLU A 110 -10.70 8.02 -13.02
N GLU A 111 -9.81 8.26 -13.99
CA GLU A 111 -9.38 7.23 -14.95
C GLU A 111 -8.59 6.11 -14.27
N MET A 112 -7.70 6.45 -13.33
CA MET A 112 -6.91 5.48 -12.57
C MET A 112 -7.80 4.57 -11.72
N VAL A 113 -8.77 5.15 -11.00
CA VAL A 113 -9.73 4.38 -10.19
C VAL A 113 -10.59 3.49 -11.10
N THR A 114 -11.06 4.00 -12.23
CA THR A 114 -11.85 3.22 -13.19
C THR A 114 -11.05 2.02 -13.72
N LEU A 115 -9.80 2.24 -14.14
CA LEU A 115 -8.93 1.20 -14.68
C LEU A 115 -8.58 0.13 -13.63
N THR A 116 -8.24 0.55 -12.42
CA THR A 116 -7.85 -0.36 -11.33
C THR A 116 -9.05 -1.16 -10.80
N GLN A 117 -10.26 -0.61 -10.82
CA GLN A 117 -11.48 -1.36 -10.49
C GLN A 117 -11.81 -2.47 -11.50
N GLN A 118 -11.43 -2.29 -12.77
CA GLN A 118 -11.65 -3.30 -13.81
C GLN A 118 -10.66 -4.47 -13.71
N THR A 119 -9.44 -4.19 -13.24
CA THR A 119 -8.31 -5.14 -13.28
C THR A 119 -7.94 -5.73 -11.93
N HIS A 120 -8.41 -5.14 -10.83
CA HIS A 120 -8.17 -5.56 -9.45
C HIS A 120 -6.67 -5.81 -9.11
N PRO A 121 -5.76 -4.87 -9.42
CA PRO A 121 -4.31 -5.07 -9.25
C PRO A 121 -3.87 -5.09 -7.77
N GLY A 122 -4.75 -4.65 -6.87
CA GLY A 122 -4.49 -4.42 -5.47
C GLY A 122 -5.37 -3.27 -4.97
N PRO A 123 -5.24 -2.85 -3.71
CA PRO A 123 -5.98 -1.69 -3.20
C PRO A 123 -5.58 -0.42 -3.95
N PHE A 124 -6.54 0.23 -4.57
CA PHE A 124 -6.37 1.54 -5.19
C PHE A 124 -7.62 2.38 -4.92
N GLU A 125 -7.43 3.48 -4.22
CA GLU A 125 -8.44 4.41 -3.74
C GLU A 125 -8.11 5.83 -4.25
N LYS A 126 -9.00 6.80 -4.01
CA LYS A 126 -8.90 8.15 -4.59
C LYS A 126 -7.60 8.90 -4.25
N GLU A 127 -7.06 8.70 -3.05
CA GLU A 127 -5.84 9.34 -2.60
C GLU A 127 -4.61 8.40 -2.70
N THR A 128 -4.75 7.20 -3.28
CA THR A 128 -3.60 6.29 -3.47
C THR A 128 -2.51 6.94 -4.35
N ILE A 129 -2.89 7.84 -5.26
CA ILE A 129 -1.94 8.63 -6.06
C ILE A 129 -0.93 9.42 -5.20
N LEU A 130 -1.24 9.72 -3.93
CA LEU A 130 -0.34 10.44 -3.04
C LEU A 130 0.95 9.66 -2.70
N PHE A 131 1.02 8.36 -2.99
CA PHE A 131 2.31 7.63 -2.97
C PHE A 131 3.30 8.16 -4.01
N GLY A 132 2.82 8.86 -5.03
CA GLY A 132 3.64 9.46 -6.08
C GLY A 132 4.14 8.45 -7.11
N HIS A 133 4.92 8.95 -8.07
CA HIS A 133 5.64 8.13 -9.08
C HIS A 133 4.76 7.20 -9.92
N TYR A 134 3.49 7.53 -10.09
CA TYR A 134 2.61 6.83 -11.02
C TYR A 134 2.89 7.26 -12.45
N GLU A 135 3.03 6.27 -13.32
CA GLU A 135 3.22 6.41 -14.76
C GLU A 135 2.07 5.70 -15.48
N GLY A 136 1.65 6.23 -16.63
CA GLY A 136 0.56 5.70 -17.42
C GLY A 136 0.84 5.67 -18.92
N ILE A 137 0.09 4.84 -19.63
CA ILE A 137 0.07 4.79 -21.11
C ILE A 137 -1.34 5.12 -21.58
N PHE A 138 -1.42 6.01 -22.57
CA PHE A 138 -2.68 6.44 -23.18
C PHE A 138 -2.82 5.89 -24.60
N GLU A 139 -3.98 5.31 -24.90
CA GLU A 139 -4.38 4.91 -26.25
C GLU A 139 -5.72 5.57 -26.58
N HIS A 140 -5.82 6.24 -27.73
CA HIS A 140 -7.03 6.97 -28.14
C HIS A 140 -7.55 7.94 -27.06
N ASN A 141 -6.64 8.66 -26.39
CA ASN A 141 -6.92 9.58 -25.27
C ASN A 141 -7.58 8.93 -24.04
N LYS A 142 -7.36 7.63 -23.83
CA LYS A 142 -7.83 6.90 -22.64
C LYS A 142 -6.67 6.23 -21.95
N LEU A 143 -6.61 6.31 -20.62
CA LEU A 143 -5.65 5.57 -19.82
C LEU A 143 -5.88 4.06 -19.95
N THR A 144 -4.89 3.32 -20.45
CA THR A 144 -4.96 1.86 -20.63
C THR A 144 -4.05 1.08 -19.70
N HIS A 145 -2.94 1.69 -19.25
CA HIS A 145 -1.98 1.05 -18.36
C HIS A 145 -1.54 2.01 -17.26
N ILE A 146 -1.22 1.45 -16.09
CA ILE A 146 -0.73 2.17 -14.92
C ILE A 146 0.35 1.36 -14.21
N ALA A 147 1.40 2.02 -13.74
CA ALA A 147 2.39 1.46 -12.82
C ALA A 147 2.80 2.52 -11.79
N GLY A 148 3.12 2.08 -10.58
CA GLY A 148 3.58 2.91 -9.45
C GLY A 148 3.77 2.08 -8.20
#